data_AF-A0A0C2HAA1-F1
#
_entry.id   AF-A0A0C2HAA1-F1
#
_cell.length_a   1.000
_cell.length_b   1.000
_cell.length_c   1.000
_cell.angle_alpha   90.00
_cell.angle_beta   90.00
_cell.angle_gamma   90.00
#
_symmetry.space_group_name_H-M   'P 1'
#
loop_
_entity.id
_entity.type
_entity.pdbx_description
1 polymer ?
#
loop_
_entity_poly.entity_id
_entity_poly.type
_entity_poly.pdbx_seq_one_letter_code
_entity_poly.pdbx_strand_id
1 'polypeptide(L)'
;MFQPRQPEVVAMALSESLDLTGISMDSAISNMFHVSYIDEEFDDTLHLVKKLEYSINPSQINEIFVFHDGVVVFWNVDHAQRAHTIRDLERYMEAPYDSSITMEEQDTMPYSLVESGETGIKHDCFILNAEKHGPDHRRYNNVLERFSLSQAFAASAYCSFFFSKSGSLGDVIEQPRRTSFRYYEVIVFIVLLQALKQGVIPWNRKEALKKSGEFAALRHSINLDCTLLNRDFYWDHSQVEEFYIMSARHFVLTRRLGGLNRRLDYCEELVKMVDNMLALRHVSFSSDFIEICYFA
;
A
#
# COMPACT_ATOMS: atom_id res chain seq x y z
N MET A 1 29.29 -23.54 -9.86
CA MET A 1 29.57 -22.15 -10.22
C MET A 1 28.43 -21.32 -9.63
N PHE A 2 28.61 -20.72 -8.45
CA PHE A 2 27.57 -19.88 -7.85
C PHE A 2 27.55 -18.57 -8.65
N GLN A 3 26.50 -18.33 -9.44
CA GLN A 3 26.25 -17.00 -9.95
C GLN A 3 25.91 -16.09 -8.75
N PRO A 4 26.58 -14.95 -8.58
CA PRO A 4 26.21 -14.01 -7.52
C PRO A 4 24.77 -13.54 -7.76
N ARG A 5 23.96 -13.56 -6.70
CA ARG A 5 22.58 -13.06 -6.74
C ARG A 5 22.61 -11.60 -7.19
N GLN A 6 21.85 -11.28 -8.24
CA GLN A 6 21.67 -9.89 -8.63
C GLN A 6 21.03 -9.14 -7.47
N PRO A 7 21.58 -7.99 -7.06
CA PRO A 7 21.02 -7.26 -5.93
C PRO A 7 19.69 -6.62 -6.35
N GLU A 8 18.72 -6.64 -5.44
CA GLU A 8 17.33 -6.29 -5.73
C GLU A 8 16.71 -5.51 -4.57
N VAL A 9 15.65 -4.80 -4.89
CA VAL A 9 14.76 -4.10 -3.98
C VAL A 9 13.40 -4.80 -4.04
N VAL A 10 12.82 -5.10 -2.88
CA VAL A 10 11.52 -5.77 -2.80
C VAL A 10 10.56 -4.92 -1.99
N ALA A 11 9.37 -4.62 -2.52
CA ALA A 11 8.31 -3.92 -1.82
C ALA A 11 7.17 -4.88 -1.51
N MET A 12 6.67 -4.85 -0.28
CA MET A 12 5.59 -5.72 0.20
C MET A 12 4.56 -4.90 0.97
N ALA A 13 3.29 -4.98 0.57
CA ALA A 13 2.17 -4.48 1.37
C ALA A 13 1.81 -5.56 2.40
N LEU A 14 1.91 -5.26 3.69
CA LEU A 14 1.77 -6.23 4.78
C LEU A 14 0.49 -6.01 5.59
N SER A 15 0.05 -4.78 5.76
CA SER A 15 -1.10 -4.40 6.59
C SER A 15 -1.75 -3.10 6.10
N GLU A 16 -2.85 -2.67 6.74
CA GLU A 16 -3.45 -1.35 6.44
C GLU A 16 -2.61 -0.21 7.02
N SER A 17 -2.04 -0.42 8.20
CA SER A 17 -1.12 0.50 8.86
C SER A 17 -0.10 -0.26 9.72
N LEU A 18 1.01 0.41 10.02
CA LEU A 18 2.07 -0.07 10.93
C LEU A 18 2.30 0.95 12.05
N ASP A 19 2.31 0.47 13.30
CA ASP A 19 2.67 1.30 14.46
C ASP A 19 4.19 1.54 14.50
N LEU A 20 4.61 2.62 13.84
CA LEU A 20 6.02 3.02 13.78
C LEU A 20 6.57 3.41 15.16
N THR A 21 5.74 3.99 16.03
CA THR A 21 6.18 4.36 17.38
C THR A 21 6.51 3.11 18.17
N GLY A 22 5.62 2.11 18.16
CA GLY A 22 5.84 0.81 18.79
C GLY A 22 7.07 0.08 18.26
N ILE A 23 7.29 0.10 16.94
CA ILE A 23 8.48 -0.49 16.29
C ILE A 23 9.77 0.20 16.77
N SER A 24 9.78 1.53 16.82
CA SER A 24 10.95 2.33 17.21
C SER A 24 11.39 2.07 18.66
N MET A 25 10.44 1.73 19.53
CA MET A 25 10.66 1.45 20.95
C MET A 25 10.91 -0.02 21.27
N ASP A 26 10.78 -0.93 20.28
CA ASP A 26 10.97 -2.37 20.50
C ASP A 26 12.45 -2.71 20.65
N SER A 27 12.83 -3.11 21.87
CA SER A 27 14.18 -3.58 22.19
C SER A 27 14.66 -4.76 21.33
N ALA A 28 13.77 -5.66 20.91
CA ALA A 28 14.15 -6.80 20.06
C ALA A 28 14.58 -6.32 18.67
N ILE A 29 13.84 -5.37 18.09
CA ILE A 29 14.14 -4.78 16.79
C ILE A 29 15.38 -3.88 16.91
N SER A 30 15.44 -3.01 17.92
CA SER A 30 16.57 -2.11 18.15
C SER A 30 17.87 -2.85 18.54
N ASN A 31 17.77 -4.10 18.99
CA ASN A 31 18.95 -4.95 19.19
C ASN A 31 19.57 -5.34 17.85
N MET A 32 18.77 -5.67 16.84
CA MET A 32 19.24 -6.13 15.53
C MET A 32 19.51 -5.00 14.52
N PHE A 33 18.78 -3.89 14.65
CA PHE A 33 18.82 -2.77 13.72
C PHE A 33 19.17 -1.46 14.43
N HIS A 34 19.85 -0.56 13.72
CA HIS A 34 19.75 0.87 13.97
C HIS A 34 18.41 1.33 13.39
N VAL A 35 17.52 1.77 14.26
CA VAL A 35 16.18 2.27 13.89
C VAL A 35 16.19 3.78 14.03
N SER A 36 15.81 4.48 12.98
CA SER A 36 15.66 5.93 12.97
C SER A 36 14.51 6.35 12.08
N TYR A 37 13.88 7.48 12.38
CA TYR A 37 13.02 8.13 11.39
C TYR A 37 13.86 8.69 10.24
N ILE A 38 13.27 8.82 9.06
CA ILE A 38 13.94 9.39 7.88
C ILE A 38 14.27 10.86 8.11
N ASP A 39 13.36 11.55 8.79
CA ASP A 39 13.47 12.96 9.11
C ASP A 39 12.91 13.20 10.52
N GLU A 40 13.37 14.25 11.19
CA GLU A 40 12.88 14.59 12.53
C GLU A 40 11.47 15.21 12.49
N GLU A 41 11.11 15.84 11.36
CA GLU A 41 9.82 16.50 11.17
C GLU A 41 8.77 15.57 10.51
N PHE A 42 9.21 14.44 9.93
CA PHE A 42 8.36 13.47 9.25
C PHE A 42 8.50 12.08 9.88
N ASP A 43 7.57 11.74 10.77
CA ASP A 43 7.53 10.48 11.53
C ASP A 43 6.76 9.35 10.82
N ASP A 44 6.45 9.52 9.53
CA ASP A 44 5.67 8.56 8.73
C ASP A 44 6.48 7.39 8.17
N THR A 45 7.81 7.37 8.36
CA THR A 45 8.68 6.29 7.87
C THR A 45 9.86 6.02 8.79
N LEU A 46 10.08 4.75 9.09
CA LEU A 46 11.29 4.26 9.74
C LEU A 46 12.30 3.73 8.73
N HIS A 47 13.57 4.03 8.98
CA HIS A 47 14.74 3.44 8.36
C HIS A 47 15.40 2.46 9.32
N LEU A 48 15.49 1.21 8.90
CA LEU A 48 16.12 0.13 9.66
C LEU A 48 17.38 -0.29 8.94
N VAL A 49 18.53 -0.07 9.56
CA VAL A 49 19.84 -0.51 9.05
C VAL A 49 20.38 -1.59 9.97
N LYS A 50 20.68 -2.77 9.43
CA LYS A 50 21.22 -3.86 10.23
C LYS A 50 22.54 -3.43 10.88
N LYS A 51 22.68 -3.65 12.20
CA LYS A 51 23.92 -3.28 12.90
C LYS A 51 25.12 -4.02 12.34
N LEU A 52 26.29 -3.37 12.39
CA LEU A 52 27.53 -3.91 11.80
C LEU A 52 27.90 -5.29 12.33
N GLU A 53 27.65 -5.55 13.62
CA GLU A 53 27.90 -6.84 14.28
C GLU A 53 27.06 -8.00 13.72
N TYR A 54 25.95 -7.70 13.05
CA TYR A 54 25.08 -8.67 12.39
C TYR A 54 25.12 -8.56 10.85
N SER A 55 25.98 -7.70 10.30
CA SER A 55 26.12 -7.46 8.86
C SER A 55 27.23 -8.33 8.28
N ILE A 56 26.88 -9.15 7.28
CA ILE A 56 27.83 -10.03 6.58
C ILE A 56 28.78 -9.21 5.70
N ASN A 57 28.26 -8.19 5.01
CA ASN A 57 29.00 -7.30 4.12
C ASN A 57 28.61 -5.83 4.38
N PRO A 58 29.30 -5.12 5.30
CA PRO A 58 28.96 -3.74 5.64
C PRO A 58 29.03 -2.73 4.48
N SER A 59 29.79 -3.05 3.44
CA SER A 59 29.98 -2.24 2.23
C SER A 59 28.83 -2.39 1.22
N GLN A 60 27.95 -3.38 1.40
CA GLN A 60 26.76 -3.52 0.58
C GLN A 60 25.58 -2.82 1.25
N ILE A 61 24.67 -2.31 0.40
CA ILE A 61 23.37 -1.83 0.86
C ILE A 61 22.63 -3.02 1.47
N ASN A 62 22.09 -2.83 2.68
CA ASN A 62 21.21 -3.76 3.39
C ASN A 62 20.42 -2.92 4.40
N GLU A 63 19.23 -2.51 3.99
CA GLU A 63 18.39 -1.59 4.75
C GLU A 63 16.92 -1.83 4.42
N ILE A 64 16.05 -1.31 5.28
CA ILE A 64 14.61 -1.50 5.19
C ILE A 64 13.94 -0.16 5.47
N PHE A 65 12.98 0.20 4.62
CA PHE A 65 12.09 1.33 4.84
C PHE A 65 10.72 0.79 5.22
N VAL A 66 10.22 1.21 6.38
CA VAL A 66 8.92 0.78 6.93
C VAL A 66 8.01 2.00 6.93
N PHE A 67 7.00 1.98 6.07
CA PHE A 67 6.05 3.10 5.90
C PHE A 67 4.82 2.90 6.78
N HIS A 68 4.29 3.99 7.32
CA HIS A 68 3.07 3.99 8.12
C HIS A 68 1.88 3.32 7.40
N ASP A 69 1.78 3.48 6.07
CA ASP A 69 0.75 2.88 5.20
C ASP A 69 0.79 1.33 5.08
N GLY A 70 1.57 0.65 5.93
CA GLY A 70 1.63 -0.81 5.97
C GLY A 70 2.48 -1.45 4.87
N VAL A 71 3.29 -0.67 4.17
CA VAL A 71 4.21 -1.14 3.11
C VAL A 71 5.64 -1.13 3.61
N VAL A 72 6.40 -2.18 3.27
CA VAL A 72 7.81 -2.30 3.65
C VAL A 72 8.66 -2.52 2.40
N VAL A 73 9.74 -1.75 2.27
CA VAL A 73 10.70 -1.83 1.16
C VAL A 73 12.04 -2.33 1.67
N PHE A 74 12.48 -3.45 1.12
CA PHE A 74 13.70 -4.15 1.49
C PHE A 74 14.77 -3.96 0.43
N TRP A 75 15.87 -3.30 0.77
CA TRP A 75 17.03 -3.16 -0.11
C TRP A 75 18.03 -4.26 0.15
N ASN A 76 18.19 -5.15 -0.83
CA ASN A 76 19.14 -6.26 -0.81
C ASN A 76 19.10 -7.11 0.48
N VAL A 77 17.89 -7.31 1.01
CA VAL A 77 17.62 -8.24 2.10
C VAL A 77 17.16 -9.56 1.49
N ASP A 78 17.79 -10.66 1.88
CA ASP A 78 17.43 -11.99 1.36
C ASP A 78 16.07 -12.47 1.90
N HIS A 79 15.48 -13.45 1.25
CA HIS A 79 14.14 -13.96 1.60
C HIS A 79 14.03 -14.43 3.05
N ALA A 80 15.06 -15.09 3.60
CA ALA A 80 15.02 -15.60 4.98
C ALA A 80 15.04 -14.45 6.00
N GLN A 81 15.87 -13.43 5.75
CA GLN A 81 15.94 -12.21 6.55
C GLN A 81 14.65 -11.38 6.44
N ARG A 82 14.08 -11.26 5.24
CA ARG A 82 12.77 -10.60 5.04
C ARG A 82 11.69 -11.30 5.84
N ALA A 83 11.56 -12.63 5.70
CA ALA A 83 10.57 -13.41 6.45
C ALA A 83 10.76 -13.31 7.97
N HIS A 84 12.00 -13.23 8.46
CA HIS A 84 12.24 -12.99 9.88
C HIS A 84 11.81 -11.60 10.32
N THR A 85 12.17 -10.57 9.55
CA THR A 85 11.82 -9.18 9.86
C THR A 85 10.30 -9.00 9.85
N ILE A 86 9.60 -9.58 8.88
CA ILE A 86 8.13 -9.54 8.81
C ILE A 86 7.50 -10.12 10.07
N ARG A 87 7.98 -11.28 10.56
CA ARG A 87 7.51 -11.86 11.84
C ARG A 87 7.73 -10.95 13.04
N ASP A 88 8.82 -10.20 13.05
CA ASP A 88 9.09 -9.23 14.12
C ASP A 88 8.15 -8.02 14.04
N LEU A 89 7.75 -7.64 12.82
CA LEU A 89 6.81 -6.54 12.55
C LEU A 89 5.33 -6.93 12.75
N GLU A 90 4.96 -8.21 12.70
CA GLU A 90 3.57 -8.71 12.80
C GLU A 90 2.80 -8.14 14.01
N ARG A 91 3.47 -7.97 15.15
CA ARG A 91 2.84 -7.43 16.38
C ARG A 91 2.48 -5.94 16.30
N TYR A 92 2.99 -5.23 15.30
CA TYR A 92 2.76 -3.80 15.06
C TYR A 92 1.85 -3.55 13.86
N MET A 93 1.38 -4.62 13.19
CA MET A 93 0.49 -4.52 12.05
C MET A 93 -0.96 -4.32 12.50
N GLU A 94 -1.57 -3.26 12.01
CA GLU A 94 -3.00 -3.04 12.13
C GLU A 94 -3.72 -3.56 10.89
N ALA A 95 -4.68 -4.48 11.10
CA ALA A 95 -5.36 -5.19 10.02
C ALA A 95 -4.38 -5.83 9.02
N PRO A 96 -3.58 -6.83 9.45
CA PRO A 96 -2.64 -7.51 8.57
C PRO A 96 -3.36 -8.23 7.42
N TYR A 97 -2.73 -8.21 6.25
CA TYR A 97 -3.21 -8.93 5.08
C TYR A 97 -2.86 -10.42 5.13
N ASP A 98 -3.54 -11.24 4.32
CA ASP A 98 -3.20 -12.66 4.24
C ASP A 98 -1.81 -12.86 3.65
N SER A 99 -0.98 -13.64 4.34
CA SER A 99 0.40 -13.94 3.95
C SER A 99 0.56 -14.49 2.52
N SER A 100 -0.42 -15.24 2.01
CA SER A 100 -0.38 -15.75 0.64
C SER A 100 -0.51 -14.62 -0.38
N ILE A 101 -1.44 -13.68 -0.14
CA ILE A 101 -1.65 -12.51 -1.00
C ILE A 101 -0.43 -11.59 -0.96
N THR A 102 0.13 -11.33 0.23
CA THR A 102 1.30 -10.44 0.34
C THR A 102 2.53 -11.01 -0.38
N MET A 103 2.70 -12.33 -0.40
CA MET A 103 3.77 -12.99 -1.14
C MET A 103 3.54 -13.00 -2.65
N GLU A 104 2.29 -13.18 -3.10
CA GLU A 104 1.94 -13.15 -4.53
C GLU A 104 2.06 -11.73 -5.11
N GLU A 105 1.73 -10.71 -4.32
CA GLU A 105 1.69 -9.29 -4.73
C GLU A 105 2.96 -8.49 -4.41
N GLN A 106 4.07 -9.16 -4.05
CA GLN A 106 5.33 -8.46 -3.84
C GLN A 106 5.88 -7.92 -5.17
N ASP A 107 6.29 -6.66 -5.17
CA ASP A 107 6.99 -6.06 -6.30
C ASP A 107 8.50 -6.22 -6.10
N THR A 108 9.23 -6.59 -7.16
CA THR A 108 10.70 -6.74 -7.13
C THR A 108 11.34 -5.93 -8.25
N MET A 109 12.39 -5.17 -7.91
CA MET A 109 13.14 -4.38 -8.88
C MET A 109 14.64 -4.57 -8.67
N PRO A 110 15.40 -5.04 -9.67
CA PRO A 110 16.85 -5.13 -9.56
C PRO A 110 17.47 -3.73 -9.41
N TYR A 111 18.66 -3.68 -8.84
CA TYR A 111 19.49 -2.47 -8.91
C TYR A 111 20.93 -2.78 -9.33
N SER A 112 21.66 -1.76 -9.77
CA SER A 112 23.05 -1.87 -10.19
C SER A 112 23.82 -0.62 -9.82
N LEU A 113 25.05 -0.81 -9.33
CA LEU A 113 25.98 0.29 -9.06
C LEU A 113 26.81 0.55 -10.31
N VAL A 114 26.87 1.82 -10.73
CA VAL A 114 27.63 2.24 -11.91
C VAL A 114 28.65 3.30 -11.51
N GLU A 115 29.90 3.11 -11.94
CA GLU A 115 31.03 4.01 -11.59
C GLU A 115 30.84 5.43 -12.12
N SER A 116 30.22 5.57 -13.28
CA SER A 116 29.98 6.87 -13.93
C SER A 116 28.52 6.99 -14.37
N GLY A 117 27.84 8.02 -13.86
CA GLY A 117 26.45 8.30 -14.20
C GLY A 117 25.63 8.79 -13.01
N GLU A 118 24.42 9.26 -13.29
CA GLU A 118 23.48 9.70 -12.26
C GLU A 118 22.60 8.54 -11.77
N THR A 119 22.15 8.66 -10.52
CA THR A 119 21.13 7.78 -9.95
C THR A 119 19.85 7.91 -10.78
N GLY A 120 19.27 6.80 -11.21
CA GLY A 120 18.23 6.79 -12.23
C GLY A 120 17.48 5.46 -12.34
N ILE A 121 16.53 5.38 -13.28
CA ILE A 121 15.90 4.11 -13.68
C ILE A 121 16.16 3.88 -15.16
N LYS A 122 16.67 2.70 -15.51
CA LYS A 122 16.88 2.29 -16.90
C LYS A 122 16.57 0.80 -17.05
N HIS A 123 15.74 0.44 -18.04
CA HIS A 123 15.37 -0.95 -18.33
C HIS A 123 14.89 -1.74 -17.10
N ASP A 124 13.92 -1.18 -16.36
CA ASP A 124 13.35 -1.77 -15.14
C ASP A 124 14.39 -2.13 -14.06
N CYS A 125 15.45 -1.32 -13.97
CA CYS A 125 16.52 -1.46 -12.99
C CYS A 125 16.84 -0.10 -12.36
N PHE A 126 16.96 -0.06 -11.03
CA PHE A 126 17.50 1.11 -10.34
C PHE A 126 19.00 1.19 -10.61
N ILE A 127 19.43 2.26 -11.27
CA ILE A 127 20.83 2.57 -11.50
C ILE A 127 21.28 3.51 -10.40
N LEU A 128 22.23 3.08 -9.57
CA LEU A 128 22.77 3.87 -8.47
C LEU A 128 24.18 4.33 -8.80
N ASN A 129 24.49 5.60 -8.54
CA ASN A 129 25.85 6.11 -8.66
C ASN A 129 26.76 5.46 -7.60
N ALA A 130 27.86 4.82 -8.02
CA ALA A 130 28.74 4.08 -7.12
C ALA A 130 29.56 4.97 -6.17
N GLU A 131 29.82 6.23 -6.52
CA GLU A 131 30.50 7.18 -5.62
C GLU A 131 29.62 7.52 -4.41
N LYS A 132 28.30 7.59 -4.61
CA LYS A 132 27.32 7.84 -3.55
C LYS A 132 26.89 6.54 -2.83
N HIS A 133 26.63 5.48 -3.57
CA HIS A 133 25.99 4.26 -3.08
C HIS A 133 26.92 3.05 -2.94
N GLY A 134 28.23 3.27 -3.10
CA GLY A 134 29.28 2.29 -2.84
C GLY A 134 29.64 2.22 -1.34
N PRO A 135 30.91 2.35 -0.94
CA PRO A 135 31.34 2.16 0.45
C PRO A 135 30.66 3.09 1.47
N ASP A 136 30.37 4.33 1.06
CA ASP A 136 29.81 5.39 1.91
C ASP A 136 28.29 5.58 1.72
N HIS A 137 27.58 4.51 1.34
CA HIS A 137 26.14 4.56 1.02
C HIS A 137 25.24 5.03 2.17
N ARG A 138 25.72 4.97 3.41
CA ARG A 138 24.97 5.34 4.62
C ARG A 138 24.92 6.85 4.91
N ARG A 139 25.57 7.70 4.12
CA ARG A 139 25.46 9.16 4.30
C ARG A 139 24.00 9.59 4.11
N TYR A 140 23.56 10.54 4.94
CA TYR A 140 22.16 11.00 4.99
C TYR A 140 21.57 11.30 3.61
N ASN A 141 22.20 12.16 2.80
CA ASN A 141 21.72 12.48 1.45
C ASN A 141 21.60 11.24 0.54
N ASN A 142 22.52 10.28 0.65
CA ASN A 142 22.49 9.06 -0.16
C ASN A 142 21.36 8.12 0.29
N VAL A 143 21.01 8.13 1.59
CA VAL A 143 19.83 7.43 2.12
C VAL A 143 18.56 8.10 1.59
N LEU A 144 18.49 9.44 1.58
CA LEU A 144 17.33 10.18 1.06
C LEU A 144 17.06 9.91 -0.43
N GLU A 145 18.10 9.75 -1.26
CA GLU A 145 17.90 9.32 -2.66
C GLU A 145 17.20 7.96 -2.73
N ARG A 146 17.63 6.99 -1.92
CA ARG A 146 17.02 5.64 -1.89
C ARG A 146 15.65 5.62 -1.24
N PHE A 147 15.43 6.44 -0.22
CA PHE A 147 14.11 6.67 0.36
C PHE A 147 13.14 7.19 -0.71
N SER A 148 13.55 8.19 -1.50
CA SER A 148 12.71 8.77 -2.55
C SER A 148 12.33 7.75 -3.63
N LEU A 149 13.30 6.91 -4.04
CA LEU A 149 13.02 5.77 -4.92
C LEU A 149 12.06 4.76 -4.26
N SER A 150 12.26 4.49 -2.97
CA SER A 150 11.47 3.54 -2.19
C SER A 150 10.04 3.99 -1.95
N GLN A 151 9.80 5.28 -1.70
CA GLN A 151 8.46 5.82 -1.46
C GLN A 151 7.59 5.62 -2.70
N ALA A 152 8.09 5.96 -3.89
CA ALA A 152 7.38 5.72 -5.14
C ALA A 152 7.20 4.22 -5.44
N PHE A 153 8.18 3.39 -5.09
CA PHE A 153 8.09 1.93 -5.27
C PHE A 153 7.07 1.30 -4.31
N ALA A 154 7.02 1.78 -3.06
CA ALA A 154 6.03 1.40 -2.08
C ALA A 154 4.62 1.84 -2.50
N ALA A 155 4.46 3.06 -3.02
CA ALA A 155 3.19 3.51 -3.61
C ALA A 155 2.76 2.63 -4.81
N SER A 156 3.73 2.15 -5.61
CA SER A 156 3.47 1.18 -6.68
C SER A 156 2.96 -0.14 -6.13
N ALA A 157 3.63 -0.73 -5.15
CA ALA A 157 3.24 -1.99 -4.52
C ALA A 157 1.89 -1.88 -3.81
N TYR A 158 1.65 -0.77 -3.12
CA TYR A 158 0.35 -0.42 -2.54
C TYR A 158 -0.73 -0.43 -3.61
N CYS A 159 -0.53 0.30 -4.72
CA CYS A 159 -1.46 0.25 -5.84
C CYS A 159 -1.63 -1.19 -6.37
N SER A 160 -0.55 -1.98 -6.49
CA SER A 160 -0.59 -3.35 -7.04
C SER A 160 -1.52 -4.21 -6.20
N PHE A 161 -1.35 -4.16 -4.87
CA PHE A 161 -2.22 -4.82 -3.92
C PHE A 161 -3.70 -4.43 -4.09
N PHE A 162 -4.02 -3.14 -4.20
CA PHE A 162 -5.41 -2.68 -4.46
C PHE A 162 -5.96 -3.06 -5.85
N PHE A 163 -5.08 -3.20 -6.84
CA PHE A 163 -5.46 -3.53 -8.21
C PHE A 163 -5.57 -5.02 -8.45
N SER A 164 -4.81 -5.81 -7.71
CA SER A 164 -4.61 -7.21 -8.01
C SER A 164 -5.85 -8.04 -7.75
N LYS A 165 -5.95 -9.05 -8.59
CA LYS A 165 -7.06 -9.95 -8.85
C LYS A 165 -7.19 -11.03 -7.78
N SER A 166 -6.88 -10.77 -6.51
CA SER A 166 -7.15 -11.73 -5.43
C SER A 166 -8.61 -11.60 -4.90
N GLY A 167 -9.50 -11.43 -5.89
CA GLY A 167 -10.92 -11.71 -5.83
C GLY A 167 -11.24 -12.67 -6.98
N SER A 168 -10.66 -13.87 -6.95
CA SER A 168 -11.27 -14.98 -7.67
C SER A 168 -12.68 -15.17 -7.10
N LEU A 169 -13.67 -15.24 -7.99
CA LEU A 169 -15.10 -15.33 -7.69
C LEU A 169 -15.45 -16.51 -6.74
N GLY A 170 -14.57 -17.50 -6.59
CA GLY A 170 -14.79 -18.75 -5.87
C GLY A 170 -14.51 -18.70 -4.37
N ASP A 171 -13.46 -18.01 -3.91
CA ASP A 171 -12.99 -18.14 -2.52
C ASP A 171 -13.66 -17.16 -1.54
N VAL A 172 -14.29 -16.11 -2.09
CA VAL A 172 -14.85 -14.98 -1.34
C VAL A 172 -16.19 -15.30 -0.67
N ILE A 173 -16.89 -16.36 -1.10
CA ILE A 173 -18.24 -16.69 -0.63
C ILE A 173 -18.22 -17.29 0.79
N GLU A 174 -17.10 -17.87 1.25
CA GLU A 174 -17.07 -18.63 2.51
C GLU A 174 -16.60 -17.87 3.78
N GLN A 175 -15.91 -16.72 3.68
CA GLN A 175 -15.20 -16.15 4.86
C GLN A 175 -15.31 -14.62 5.04
N PRO A 176 -16.49 -14.04 5.35
CA PRO A 176 -16.66 -12.59 5.55
C PRO A 176 -16.11 -12.04 6.87
N ARG A 177 -15.48 -12.85 7.74
CA ARG A 177 -15.12 -12.45 9.13
C ARG A 177 -13.64 -12.16 9.38
N ARG A 178 -12.75 -12.37 8.41
CA ARG A 178 -11.28 -12.25 8.60
C ARG A 178 -10.57 -11.39 7.55
N THR A 179 -11.33 -10.69 6.72
CA THR A 179 -10.79 -9.89 5.63
C THR A 179 -10.62 -8.44 6.05
N SER A 180 -9.46 -7.87 5.77
CA SER A 180 -9.12 -6.46 6.00
C SER A 180 -10.21 -5.52 5.46
N PHE A 181 -10.45 -4.40 6.14
CA PHE A 181 -11.51 -3.43 5.84
C PHE A 181 -11.46 -2.96 4.38
N ARG A 182 -10.26 -2.75 3.83
CA ARG A 182 -10.04 -2.37 2.41
C ARG A 182 -10.28 -3.49 1.39
N TYR A 183 -10.09 -4.74 1.80
CA TYR A 183 -10.34 -5.95 0.98
C TYR A 183 -11.84 -6.22 0.81
N TYR A 184 -12.61 -5.86 1.85
CA TYR A 184 -14.05 -6.06 1.91
C TYR A 184 -14.81 -5.25 0.84
N GLU A 185 -14.27 -4.14 0.36
CA GLU A 185 -15.00 -3.20 -0.50
C GLU A 185 -15.04 -3.62 -1.99
N VAL A 186 -13.98 -4.26 -2.51
CA VAL A 186 -14.01 -4.90 -3.85
C VAL A 186 -14.93 -6.13 -3.83
N ILE A 187 -14.99 -6.83 -2.70
CA ILE A 187 -15.89 -7.97 -2.48
C ILE A 187 -17.35 -7.52 -2.46
N VAL A 188 -17.66 -6.49 -1.66
CA VAL A 188 -18.99 -5.84 -1.55
C VAL A 188 -19.48 -5.39 -2.92
N PHE A 189 -18.58 -4.85 -3.75
CA PHE A 189 -18.87 -4.47 -5.13
C PHE A 189 -19.26 -5.66 -6.02
N ILE A 190 -18.50 -6.76 -6.00
CA ILE A 190 -18.79 -7.96 -6.82
C ILE A 190 -20.12 -8.59 -6.38
N VAL A 191 -20.33 -8.73 -5.06
CA VAL A 191 -21.55 -9.28 -4.49
C VAL A 191 -22.76 -8.41 -4.85
N LEU A 192 -22.62 -7.08 -4.76
CA LEU A 192 -23.67 -6.15 -5.16
C LEU A 192 -24.04 -6.33 -6.63
N LEU A 193 -23.05 -6.34 -7.53
CA LEU A 193 -23.29 -6.51 -8.96
C LEU A 193 -23.94 -7.86 -9.29
N GLN A 194 -23.55 -8.93 -8.61
CA GLN A 194 -24.18 -10.24 -8.78
C GLN A 194 -25.63 -10.25 -8.32
N ALA A 195 -25.91 -9.68 -7.15
CA ALA A 195 -27.29 -9.56 -6.64
C ALA A 195 -28.16 -8.72 -7.58
N LEU A 196 -27.65 -7.57 -8.04
CA LEU A 196 -28.36 -6.71 -8.99
C LEU A 196 -28.62 -7.40 -10.33
N LYS A 197 -27.69 -8.22 -10.84
CA LYS A 197 -27.93 -9.05 -12.04
C LYS A 197 -29.04 -10.08 -11.83
N GLN A 198 -29.22 -10.56 -10.61
CA GLN A 198 -30.32 -11.47 -10.24
C GLN A 198 -31.62 -10.72 -9.90
N GLY A 199 -31.63 -9.38 -10.00
CA GLY A 199 -32.79 -8.54 -9.65
C GLY A 199 -33.02 -8.43 -8.14
N VAL A 200 -32.03 -8.80 -7.32
CA VAL A 200 -32.10 -8.76 -5.86
C VAL A 200 -31.40 -7.50 -5.36
N ILE A 201 -32.07 -6.74 -4.49
CA ILE A 201 -31.44 -5.64 -3.75
C ILE A 201 -30.89 -6.23 -2.45
N PRO A 202 -29.56 -6.34 -2.28
CA PRO A 202 -28.99 -7.07 -1.16
C PRO A 202 -28.98 -6.25 0.15
N TRP A 203 -29.16 -4.92 0.08
CA TRP A 203 -29.01 -4.02 1.22
C TRP A 203 -30.29 -3.27 1.54
N ASN A 204 -30.52 -3.02 2.83
CA ASN A 204 -31.49 -2.02 3.26
C ASN A 204 -30.87 -0.61 3.26
N ARG A 205 -31.70 0.43 3.49
CA ARG A 205 -31.25 1.83 3.43
C ARG A 205 -30.14 2.16 4.42
N LYS A 206 -30.18 1.54 5.62
CA LYS A 206 -29.16 1.72 6.65
C LYS A 206 -27.82 1.12 6.21
N GLU A 207 -27.85 -0.07 5.60
CA GLU A 207 -26.68 -0.74 5.05
C GLU A 207 -26.09 0.03 3.85
N ALA A 208 -26.93 0.53 2.95
CA ALA A 208 -26.49 1.36 1.83
C ALA A 208 -25.79 2.65 2.32
N LEU A 209 -26.36 3.34 3.32
CA LEU A 209 -25.73 4.51 3.93
C LEU A 209 -24.39 4.14 4.58
N LYS A 210 -24.32 3.02 5.30
CA LYS A 210 -23.07 2.53 5.90
C LYS A 210 -22.00 2.29 4.84
N LYS A 211 -22.35 1.59 3.75
CA LYS A 211 -21.43 1.35 2.62
C LYS A 211 -20.98 2.62 1.93
N SER A 212 -21.88 3.58 1.72
CA SER A 212 -21.49 4.90 1.19
C SER A 212 -20.46 5.60 2.08
N GLY A 213 -20.63 5.54 3.40
CA GLY A 213 -19.65 6.08 4.36
C GLY A 213 -18.32 5.34 4.33
N GLU A 214 -18.32 4.01 4.21
CA GLU A 214 -17.11 3.18 4.12
C GLU A 214 -16.32 3.51 2.83
N PHE A 215 -16.97 3.64 1.67
CA PHE A 215 -16.31 4.09 0.42
C PHE A 215 -15.76 5.52 0.50
N ALA A 216 -16.49 6.43 1.15
CA ALA A 216 -16.05 7.81 1.32
C ALA A 216 -14.81 7.90 2.23
N ALA A 217 -14.80 7.16 3.34
CA ALA A 217 -13.64 7.05 4.22
C ALA A 217 -12.44 6.44 3.50
N LEU A 218 -12.65 5.41 2.67
CA LEU A 218 -11.60 4.81 1.86
C LEU A 218 -11.01 5.79 0.86
N ARG A 219 -11.85 6.54 0.14
CA ARG A 219 -11.39 7.59 -0.78
C ARG A 219 -10.59 8.67 -0.07
N HIS A 220 -11.05 9.10 1.11
CA HIS A 220 -10.34 10.05 1.95
C HIS A 220 -8.96 9.50 2.29
N SER A 221 -8.90 8.29 2.84
CA SER A 221 -7.64 7.71 3.29
C SER A 221 -6.65 7.46 2.16
N ILE A 222 -7.10 7.08 0.95
CA ILE A 222 -6.19 6.90 -0.20
C ILE A 222 -5.65 8.22 -0.74
N ASN A 223 -6.44 9.30 -0.74
CA ASN A 223 -6.04 10.54 -1.40
C ASN A 223 -5.47 11.61 -0.45
N LEU A 224 -5.83 11.56 0.84
CA LEU A 224 -5.48 12.59 1.83
C LEU A 224 -4.57 12.04 2.93
N ASP A 225 -4.78 10.80 3.38
CA ASP A 225 -4.01 10.24 4.50
C ASP A 225 -2.84 9.34 4.06
N CYS A 226 -2.70 9.07 2.75
CA CYS A 226 -1.67 8.18 2.23
C CYS A 226 -0.31 8.89 2.16
N THR A 227 0.57 8.56 3.12
CA THR A 227 1.91 9.16 3.27
C THR A 227 2.83 8.78 2.12
N LEU A 228 2.60 7.63 1.48
CA LEU A 228 3.28 7.19 0.26
C LEU A 228 3.06 8.14 -0.93
N LEU A 229 1.96 8.89 -0.94
CA LEU A 229 1.64 9.86 -2.00
C LEU A 229 1.93 11.30 -1.58
N ASN A 230 2.14 11.53 -0.27
CA ASN A 230 2.46 12.84 0.26
C ASN A 230 3.88 13.25 -0.17
N ARG A 231 3.99 14.48 -0.66
CA ARG A 231 5.25 15.11 -1.07
C ARG A 231 5.70 16.24 -0.15
N ASP A 232 5.03 16.42 0.99
CA ASP A 232 5.38 17.46 1.96
C ASP A 232 6.83 17.35 2.45
N PHE A 233 7.33 16.12 2.59
CA PHE A 233 8.75 15.84 2.85
C PHE A 233 9.72 16.56 1.87
N TYR A 234 9.36 16.70 0.60
CA TYR A 234 10.25 17.26 -0.41
C TYR A 234 10.29 18.78 -0.44
N TRP A 235 9.45 19.47 0.32
CA TRP A 235 9.53 20.94 0.42
C TRP A 235 10.85 21.36 1.05
N ASP A 236 11.31 20.62 2.07
CA ASP A 236 12.60 20.83 2.73
C ASP A 236 13.75 20.07 2.03
N HIS A 237 13.42 19.04 1.25
CA HIS A 237 14.38 18.16 0.57
C HIS A 237 14.27 18.19 -0.97
N SER A 238 14.13 19.38 -1.54
CA SER A 238 13.91 19.58 -3.00
C SER A 238 14.92 18.85 -3.90
N GLN A 239 16.17 18.67 -3.45
CA GLN A 239 17.24 17.99 -4.18
C GLN A 239 16.98 16.49 -4.44
N VAL A 240 16.10 15.84 -3.68
CA VAL A 240 15.78 14.41 -3.87
C VAL A 240 14.39 14.17 -4.48
N GLU A 241 13.56 15.22 -4.63
CA GLU A 241 12.22 15.11 -5.21
C GLU A 241 12.27 14.54 -6.65
N GLU A 242 13.31 14.87 -7.40
CA GLU A 242 13.48 14.38 -8.77
C GLU A 242 13.51 12.84 -8.84
N PHE A 243 14.10 12.18 -7.84
CA PHE A 243 14.14 10.71 -7.78
C PHE A 243 12.74 10.12 -7.54
N TYR A 244 11.94 10.74 -6.66
CA TYR A 244 10.55 10.34 -6.47
C TYR A 244 9.74 10.56 -7.75
N ILE A 245 9.83 11.73 -8.38
CA ILE A 245 9.09 12.06 -9.60
C ILE A 245 9.46 11.09 -10.73
N MET A 246 10.75 10.80 -10.89
CA MET A 246 11.23 9.84 -11.88
C MET A 246 10.66 8.44 -11.63
N SER A 247 10.74 7.93 -10.41
CA SER A 247 10.14 6.64 -10.03
C SER A 247 8.62 6.63 -10.22
N ALA A 248 7.93 7.68 -9.79
CA ALA A 248 6.49 7.79 -9.91
C ALA A 248 6.02 7.78 -11.37
N ARG A 249 6.79 8.42 -12.27
CA ARG A 249 6.56 8.36 -13.72
C ARG A 249 6.80 6.95 -14.25
N HIS A 250 7.89 6.30 -13.83
CA HIS A 250 8.22 4.94 -14.25
C HIS A 250 7.11 3.94 -13.90
N PHE A 251 6.63 3.96 -12.66
CA PHE A 251 5.52 3.11 -12.20
C PHE A 251 4.13 3.61 -12.63
N VAL A 252 4.07 4.71 -13.39
CA VAL A 252 2.85 5.34 -13.89
C VAL A 252 1.82 5.59 -12.78
N LEU A 253 2.28 6.03 -11.61
CA LEU A 253 1.47 6.15 -10.40
C LEU A 253 0.22 7.01 -10.62
N THR A 254 0.33 8.14 -11.30
CA THR A 254 -0.81 9.02 -11.61
C THR A 254 -1.93 8.29 -12.35
N ARG A 255 -1.60 7.46 -13.36
CA ARG A 255 -2.60 6.68 -14.11
C ARG A 255 -3.23 5.61 -13.24
N ARG A 256 -2.43 4.96 -12.38
CA ARG A 256 -2.89 3.91 -11.47
C ARG A 256 -3.82 4.49 -10.42
N LEU A 257 -3.42 5.54 -9.72
CA LEU A 257 -4.27 6.25 -8.76
C LEU A 257 -5.57 6.75 -9.39
N GLY A 258 -5.50 7.34 -10.59
CA GLY A 258 -6.70 7.73 -11.35
C GLY A 258 -7.58 6.54 -11.77
N GLY A 259 -7.01 5.36 -11.96
CA GLY A 259 -7.78 4.12 -12.15
C GLY A 259 -8.50 3.68 -10.87
N LEU A 260 -7.86 3.83 -9.71
CA LEU A 260 -8.41 3.43 -8.42
C LEU A 260 -9.56 4.37 -8.04
N ASN A 261 -9.34 5.68 -8.16
CA ASN A 261 -10.37 6.68 -7.89
C ASN A 261 -11.63 6.47 -8.76
N ARG A 262 -11.45 6.12 -10.04
CA ARG A 262 -12.57 5.76 -10.93
C ARG A 262 -13.32 4.48 -10.52
N ARG A 263 -12.62 3.50 -9.93
CA ARG A 263 -13.29 2.32 -9.37
C ARG A 263 -14.13 2.71 -8.15
N LEU A 264 -13.61 3.58 -7.28
CA LEU A 264 -14.37 4.12 -6.15
C LEU A 264 -15.58 4.96 -6.60
N ASP A 265 -15.44 5.75 -7.67
CA ASP A 265 -16.55 6.51 -8.26
C ASP A 265 -17.67 5.55 -8.67
N TYR A 266 -17.30 4.47 -9.37
CA TYR A 266 -18.26 3.48 -9.82
C TYR A 266 -18.96 2.76 -8.66
N CYS A 267 -18.24 2.44 -7.58
CA CYS A 267 -18.85 1.88 -6.37
C CYS A 267 -19.87 2.84 -5.75
N GLU A 268 -19.52 4.12 -5.61
CA GLU A 268 -20.40 5.16 -5.07
C GLU A 268 -21.69 5.29 -5.90
N GLU A 269 -21.58 5.30 -7.23
CA GLU A 269 -22.72 5.36 -8.13
C GLU A 269 -23.65 4.14 -8.01
N LEU A 270 -23.10 2.94 -7.80
CA LEU A 270 -23.92 1.75 -7.55
C LEU A 270 -24.67 1.84 -6.21
N VAL A 271 -24.03 2.36 -5.16
CA VAL A 271 -24.72 2.55 -3.87
C VAL A 271 -25.85 3.57 -4.01
N LYS A 272 -25.63 4.68 -4.74
CA LYS A 272 -26.69 5.66 -5.05
C LYS A 272 -27.84 5.04 -5.83
N MET A 273 -27.54 4.18 -6.80
CA MET A 273 -28.56 3.45 -7.56
C MET A 273 -29.42 2.56 -6.65
N VAL A 274 -28.80 1.85 -5.71
CA VAL A 274 -29.50 1.02 -4.71
C VAL A 274 -30.37 1.87 -3.79
N ASP A 275 -29.84 2.98 -3.25
CA ASP A 275 -30.60 3.88 -2.38
C ASP A 275 -31.82 4.49 -3.10
N ASN A 276 -31.65 4.87 -4.37
CA ASN A 276 -32.75 5.36 -5.21
C ASN A 276 -33.84 4.29 -5.43
N MET A 277 -33.47 3.03 -5.69
CA MET A 277 -34.45 1.94 -5.83
C MET A 277 -35.21 1.69 -4.52
N LEU A 278 -34.52 1.74 -3.38
CA LEU A 278 -35.14 1.60 -2.06
C LEU A 278 -36.10 2.76 -1.77
N ALA A 279 -35.72 4.00 -2.11
CA ALA A 279 -36.57 5.18 -1.96
C ALA A 279 -37.86 5.07 -2.79
N LEU A 280 -37.75 4.65 -4.06
CA LEU A 280 -38.90 4.43 -4.94
C LEU A 280 -39.85 3.37 -4.36
N ARG A 281 -39.32 2.26 -3.83
CA ARG A 281 -40.12 1.21 -3.19
C ARG A 281 -40.92 1.75 -2.00
N HIS A 282 -40.33 2.60 -1.17
CA HIS A 282 -41.04 3.25 -0.06
C HIS A 282 -42.14 4.21 -0.52
N VAL A 283 -41.90 4.97 -1.60
CA VAL A 283 -42.92 5.86 -2.19
C VAL A 283 -44.08 5.03 -2.76
N SER A 284 -43.80 3.97 -3.53
CA SER A 284 -44.82 3.08 -4.10
C SER A 284 -45.70 2.42 -3.03
N PHE A 285 -45.10 1.90 -1.96
CA PHE A 285 -45.89 1.35 -0.83
C PHE A 285 -46.73 2.41 -0.12
N SER A 286 -46.25 3.66 -0.05
CA SER A 286 -47.00 4.75 0.59
C SER A 286 -48.16 5.23 -0.29
N SER A 287 -47.99 5.26 -1.62
CA SER A 287 -49.07 5.57 -2.56
C SER A 287 -50.14 4.48 -2.62
N ASP A 288 -49.75 3.20 -2.58
CA ASP A 288 -50.71 2.08 -2.56
C ASP A 288 -51.52 2.06 -1.25
N PHE A 289 -50.91 2.43 -0.12
CA PHE A 289 -51.63 2.61 1.15
C PHE A 289 -52.60 3.80 1.11
N ILE A 290 -52.24 4.90 0.44
CA ILE A 290 -53.11 6.07 0.28
C ILE A 290 -54.30 5.75 -0.63
N GLU A 291 -54.13 4.97 -1.71
CA GLU A 291 -55.25 4.53 -2.55
C GLU A 291 -56.21 3.59 -1.79
N ILE A 292 -55.70 2.69 -0.94
CA ILE A 292 -56.54 1.82 -0.10
C ILE A 292 -57.31 2.61 0.96
N CYS A 293 -56.70 3.67 1.54
CA CYS A 293 -57.38 4.52 2.52
C CYS A 293 -58.36 5.55 1.90
N TYR A 294 -58.29 5.83 0.60
CA TYR A 294 -59.27 6.68 -0.10
C TYR A 294 -60.47 5.90 -0.66
N PHE A 295 -60.41 4.56 -0.67
CA PHE A 295 -61.47 3.66 -1.15
C PHE A 295 -62.15 2.82 -0.04
N ALA A 296 -61.91 3.13 1.24
CA ALA A 296 -62.60 2.55 2.40
C ALA A 296 -63.38 3.63 3.17
#